data_AF-A0A9Q1CTQ7-F1
#
_entry.id   AF-A0A9Q1CTQ7-F1
#
_cell.length_a   1.000
_cell.length_b   1.000
_cell.length_c   1.000
_cell.angle_alpha   90.00
_cell.angle_beta   90.00
_cell.angle_gamma   90.00
#
_symmetry.space_group_name_H-M   'P 1'
#
loop_
_entity.id
_entity.type
_entity.pdbx_description
1 polymer ?
#
loop_
_entity_poly.entity_id
_entity_poly.type
_entity_poly.pdbx_seq_one_letter_code
_entity_poly.pdbx_strand_id
1 'polypeptide(L)'
;MPKFTSDASKVVSRGPGLTKSFMGQKNLFTVDCSKAGTNMLMVGIHGPKTPCEEVYVKHTGNRVYNVTYTVREKGEYIVIVKWGDENIPGSPFRVSVP
;
A
#
# COMPACT_ATOMS: atom_id res chain seq x y z
N MET A 1 -1.95 20.59 -20.76
CA MET A 1 -2.20 19.33 -20.03
C MET A 1 -3.12 19.63 -18.86
N PRO A 2 -4.13 18.80 -18.56
CA PRO A 2 -4.93 18.98 -17.35
C PRO A 2 -4.01 18.92 -16.13
N LYS A 3 -4.02 19.97 -15.30
CA LYS A 3 -3.38 19.93 -13.98
C LYS A 3 -4.36 19.25 -13.04
N PHE A 4 -4.20 17.95 -12.83
CA PHE A 4 -4.91 17.26 -11.77
C PHE A 4 -4.34 17.74 -10.44
N THR A 5 -5.18 18.35 -9.61
CA THR A 5 -4.80 18.68 -8.24
C THR A 5 -4.89 17.40 -7.41
N SER A 6 -3.88 17.16 -6.59
CA SER A 6 -3.84 16.03 -5.67
C SER A 6 -3.20 16.41 -4.34
N ASP A 7 -3.63 15.74 -3.27
CA ASP A 7 -3.09 15.95 -1.92
C ASP A 7 -2.94 14.60 -1.23
N ALA A 8 -1.70 14.10 -1.14
CA ALA A 8 -1.40 12.81 -0.54
C ALA A 8 -1.77 12.74 0.95
N SER A 9 -1.79 13.88 1.66
CA SER A 9 -2.16 13.95 3.08
C SER A 9 -3.62 13.58 3.35
N LYS A 10 -4.47 13.60 2.31
CA LYS A 10 -5.89 13.21 2.39
C LYS A 10 -6.14 11.73 2.13
N VAL A 11 -5.12 10.99 1.73
CA VAL A 11 -5.23 9.53 1.55
C VAL A 11 -5.30 8.86 2.92
N VAL A 12 -6.20 7.88 3.05
CA VAL A 12 -6.37 7.10 4.29
C VAL A 12 -6.12 5.64 3.98
N SER A 13 -5.15 5.02 4.66
CA SER A 13 -4.87 3.58 4.54
C SER A 13 -5.17 2.84 5.84
N ARG A 14 -5.79 1.65 5.76
CA ARG A 14 -6.15 0.84 6.93
C ARG A 14 -6.10 -0.65 6.61
N GLY A 15 -5.72 -1.47 7.59
CA GLY A 15 -5.80 -2.93 7.50
C GLY A 15 -4.64 -3.64 8.17
N PRO A 16 -4.79 -4.94 8.47
CA PRO A 16 -3.76 -5.72 9.17
C PRO A 16 -2.45 -5.81 8.39
N GLY A 17 -2.53 -5.84 7.05
CA GLY A 17 -1.36 -5.93 6.17
C GLY A 17 -0.40 -4.74 6.24
N LEU A 18 -0.72 -3.68 6.99
CA LEU A 18 0.17 -2.53 7.23
C LEU A 18 0.99 -2.66 8.52
N THR A 19 0.79 -3.70 9.33
CA THR A 19 1.49 -3.89 10.61
C THR A 19 1.96 -5.31 10.85
N LYS A 20 1.12 -6.31 10.55
CA LYS A 20 1.44 -7.73 10.74
C LYS A 20 0.92 -8.56 9.57
N SER A 21 1.75 -9.47 9.08
CA SER A 21 1.45 -10.29 7.92
C SER A 21 1.99 -11.70 8.10
N PHE A 22 1.53 -12.64 7.28
CA PHE A 22 1.84 -14.06 7.43
C PHE A 22 2.31 -14.64 6.10
N MET A 23 3.32 -15.52 6.17
CA MET A 23 3.87 -16.20 5.00
C MET A 23 2.81 -17.07 4.32
N GLY A 24 2.81 -17.07 2.99
CA GLY A 24 1.88 -17.86 2.17
C GLY A 24 0.41 -17.45 2.30
N GLN A 25 0.10 -16.37 3.03
CA GLN A 25 -1.25 -15.84 3.17
C GLN A 25 -1.44 -14.56 2.36
N LYS A 26 -2.69 -14.28 2.01
CA LYS A 26 -3.11 -13.01 1.42
C LYS A 26 -3.20 -11.95 2.52
N ASN A 27 -2.22 -11.05 2.55
CA ASN A 27 -2.17 -9.93 3.48
C ASN A 27 -2.88 -8.73 2.86
N LEU A 28 -3.83 -8.12 3.58
CA LEU A 28 -4.77 -7.15 3.03
C LEU A 28 -4.68 -5.80 3.74
N PHE A 29 -4.77 -4.72 2.97
CA PHE A 29 -5.14 -3.40 3.45
C PHE A 29 -5.94 -2.63 2.39
N THR A 30 -6.59 -1.55 2.80
CA THR A 30 -7.34 -0.65 1.94
C THR A 30 -6.66 0.72 1.87
N VAL A 31 -6.83 1.41 0.74
CA VAL A 31 -6.35 2.76 0.50
C VAL A 31 -7.49 3.59 -0.08
N ASP A 32 -7.96 4.57 0.68
CA ASP A 32 -9.01 5.51 0.29
C ASP A 32 -8.37 6.83 -0.18
N CYS A 33 -8.41 7.07 -1.48
CA CYS A 33 -7.93 8.30 -2.13
C CYS A 33 -9.11 9.20 -2.57
N SER A 34 -10.34 8.95 -2.09
CA SER A 34 -11.55 9.65 -2.54
C SER A 34 -11.46 11.18 -2.37
N LYS A 35 -10.77 11.62 -1.30
CA LYS A 35 -10.55 13.03 -0.92
C LYS A 35 -9.19 13.60 -1.36
N ALA A 36 -8.37 12.82 -2.05
CA ALA A 36 -6.99 13.17 -2.39
C ALA A 36 -6.82 13.75 -3.80
N GLY A 37 -7.92 14.11 -4.48
CA GLY A 37 -7.90 14.55 -5.87
C GLY A 37 -7.64 13.40 -6.84
N THR A 38 -6.95 13.66 -7.95
CA THR A 38 -6.65 12.65 -8.98
C THR A 38 -5.14 12.52 -9.18
N ASN A 39 -4.61 11.32 -8.97
CA ASN A 39 -3.22 10.96 -9.21
C ASN A 39 -3.11 9.43 -9.34
N MET A 40 -1.89 8.91 -9.41
CA MET A 40 -1.60 7.48 -9.47
C MET A 40 -1.33 6.92 -8.08
N LEU A 41 -1.97 5.81 -7.72
CA LEU A 41 -1.61 5.03 -6.54
C LEU A 41 -0.43 4.13 -6.87
N MET A 42 0.65 4.25 -6.10
CA MET A 42 1.81 3.34 -6.20
C MET A 42 1.96 2.57 -4.90
N VAL A 43 2.19 1.25 -5.01
CA VAL A 43 2.45 0.37 -3.87
C VAL A 43 3.74 -0.39 -4.14
N GLY A 44 4.67 -0.36 -3.18
CA GLY A 44 5.90 -1.14 -3.19
C GLY A 44 6.07 -1.91 -1.89
N ILE A 45 6.61 -3.12 -1.96
CA ILE A 45 6.87 -3.96 -0.79
C ILE A 45 8.30 -4.46 -0.85
N HIS A 46 9.12 -3.96 0.06
CA HIS A 46 10.52 -4.33 0.19
C HIS A 46 10.65 -5.35 1.31
N GLY A 47 11.09 -6.55 0.96
CA GLY A 47 11.42 -7.59 1.93
C GLY A 47 12.86 -7.48 2.44
N PRO A 48 13.20 -8.22 3.51
CA PRO A 48 14.52 -8.15 4.13
C PRO A 48 15.62 -8.77 3.26
N LYS A 49 15.29 -9.84 2.53
CA LYS A 49 16.19 -10.51 1.57
C LYS A 49 15.46 -10.87 0.29
N THR A 50 14.33 -11.57 0.39
CA THR A 50 13.53 -11.90 -0.79
C THR A 50 12.54 -10.79 -1.12
N PRO A 51 12.35 -10.47 -2.42
CA PRO A 51 11.28 -9.56 -2.83
C PRO A 51 9.90 -10.15 -2.48
N CYS A 52 8.91 -9.27 -2.39
CA CYS A 52 7.51 -9.69 -2.29
C CYS A 52 7.13 -10.55 -3.51
N GLU A 53 6.36 -11.61 -3.29
CA GLU A 53 6.00 -12.57 -4.33
C GLU A 53 4.98 -11.97 -5.30
N GLU A 54 3.89 -11.44 -4.75
CA GLU A 54 2.78 -10.87 -5.51
C GLU A 54 2.23 -9.65 -4.79
N VAL A 55 1.89 -8.62 -5.57
CA VAL A 55 1.13 -7.46 -5.11
C VAL A 55 -0.03 -7.24 -6.07
N TYR A 56 -1.25 -7.26 -5.55
CA TYR A 56 -2.47 -7.03 -6.30
C TYR A 56 -3.17 -5.79 -5.78
N VAL A 57 -3.43 -4.83 -6.67
CA VAL A 57 -4.14 -3.58 -6.36
C VAL A 57 -5.45 -3.56 -7.14
N LYS A 58 -6.58 -3.64 -6.44
CA LYS A 58 -7.92 -3.62 -7.03
C LYS A 58 -8.63 -2.32 -6.72
N HIS A 59 -8.98 -1.56 -7.75
CA HIS A 59 -9.90 -0.43 -7.59
C HIS A 59 -11.32 -0.93 -7.31
N THR A 60 -11.96 -0.40 -6.27
CA THR A 60 -13.31 -0.78 -5.84
C THR A 60 -14.35 0.32 -6.07
N GLY A 61 -13.99 1.37 -6.83
CA GLY A 61 -14.83 2.55 -7.06
C GLY A 61 -14.45 3.72 -6.16
N ASN A 62 -14.84 4.94 -6.56
CA ASN A 62 -14.61 6.19 -5.81
C ASN A 62 -13.14 6.43 -5.35
N ARG A 63 -12.17 5.94 -6.13
CA ARG A 63 -10.72 5.97 -5.79
C ARG A 63 -10.40 5.29 -4.45
N VAL A 64 -11.16 4.26 -4.12
CA VAL A 64 -10.84 3.32 -3.05
C VAL A 64 -10.21 2.08 -3.68
N TYR A 65 -9.18 1.55 -3.03
CA TYR A 65 -8.38 0.43 -3.53
C TYR A 65 -8.22 -0.62 -2.43
N ASN A 66 -8.37 -1.89 -2.79
CA ASN A 66 -7.96 -3.02 -1.97
C ASN A 66 -6.59 -3.49 -2.45
N VAL A 67 -5.63 -3.57 -1.53
CA VAL A 67 -4.28 -4.06 -1.78
C VAL A 67 -4.09 -5.39 -1.08
N THR A 68 -3.76 -6.41 -1.85
CA THR A 68 -3.44 -7.74 -1.34
C THR A 68 -2.01 -8.08 -1.72
N TYR A 69 -1.23 -8.67 -0.82
CA TYR A 69 0.10 -9.15 -1.13
C TYR A 69 0.48 -10.45 -0.41
N THR A 70 1.43 -11.16 -0.99
CA THR A 70 1.93 -12.45 -0.48
C THR A 70 3.45 -12.37 -0.27
N VAL A 71 3.91 -12.95 0.84
CA VAL A 71 5.34 -13.00 1.24
C VAL A 71 5.74 -14.45 1.55
N ARG A 72 7.02 -14.78 1.36
CA ARG A 72 7.55 -16.15 1.51
C ARG A 72 8.60 -16.32 2.60
N GLU A 73 9.10 -15.22 3.18
CA GLU A 73 10.12 -15.25 4.23
C GLU A 73 9.64 -14.46 5.45
N LYS A 74 10.05 -14.91 6.64
CA LYS A 74 9.89 -14.17 7.89
C LYS A 74 10.79 -12.94 7.92
N GLY A 75 10.40 -11.94 8.69
CA GLY A 75 11.23 -10.76 8.96
C GLY A 75 10.45 -9.45 8.92
N GLU A 76 11.20 -8.36 8.87
CA GLU A 76 10.65 -7.01 8.75
C GLU A 76 10.56 -6.62 7.27
N TYR A 77 9.34 -6.26 6.84
CA TYR A 77 9.06 -5.74 5.51
C TYR A 77 8.74 -4.26 5.59
N ILE A 78 9.04 -3.54 4.51
CA ILE A 78 8.69 -2.13 4.34
C ILE A 78 7.65 -2.02 3.23
N VAL A 79 6.44 -1.60 3.60
CA VAL A 79 5.36 -1.28 2.64
C VAL A 79 5.37 0.21 2.37
N ILE A 80 5.55 0.57 1.11
CA ILE A 80 5.54 1.95 0.61
C ILE A 80 4.24 2.17 -0.15
N VAL A 81 3.53 3.24 0.17
CA VAL A 81 2.29 3.64 -0.48
C VAL A 81 2.39 5.12 -0.82
N LYS A 82 2.24 5.45 -2.10
CA LYS A 82 2.34 6.82 -2.61
C LYS A 82 1.12 7.22 -3.42
N TRP A 83 0.84 8.52 -3.43
CA TRP A 83 -0.12 9.15 -4.30
C TRP A 83 0.60 10.17 -5.19
N GLY A 84 0.85 9.79 -6.44
CA GLY A 84 1.88 10.41 -7.26
C GLY A 84 3.27 10.11 -6.69
N ASP A 85 4.10 11.13 -6.56
CA ASP A 85 5.47 10.99 -6.06
C ASP A 85 5.59 11.10 -4.53
N GLU A 86 4.50 11.50 -3.86
CA GLU A 86 4.44 11.77 -2.42
C GLU A 86 3.97 10.55 -1.61
N ASN A 87 4.58 10.35 -0.43
CA ASN A 87 4.15 9.33 0.53
C ASN A 87 2.81 9.73 1.17
N ILE A 88 1.92 8.76 1.35
CA ILE A 88 0.70 8.95 2.12
C ILE A 88 1.01 8.97 3.63
N PRO A 89 0.11 9.48 4.49
CA PRO A 89 0.27 9.39 5.93
C PRO A 89 0.55 7.97 6.41
N GLY A 90 1.62 7.81 7.19
CA GLY A 90 2.07 6.52 7.74
C GLY A 90 3.02 5.73 6.84
N SER A 91 3.17 6.09 5.57
CA SER A 91 4.16 5.46 4.69
C SER A 91 5.55 6.09 4.88
N PRO A 92 6.64 5.30 4.94
CA PRO A 92 6.67 3.83 4.86
C PRO A 92 6.17 3.11 6.12
N PHE A 93 5.47 2.00 5.93
CA PHE A 93 4.97 1.13 7.01
C PHE A 93 5.96 -0.02 7.26
N ARG A 94 6.29 -0.27 8.53
CA ARG A 94 7.06 -1.45 8.95
C ARG A 94 6.10 -2.57 9.31
N VAL A 95 6.25 -3.72 8.63
CA VAL A 95 5.37 -4.88 8.78
C VAL A 95 6.17 -6.06 9.31
N SER A 96 5.68 -6.68 10.39
CA SER A 96 6.27 -7.89 10.94
C SER A 96 5.65 -9.15 10.33
N VAL A 97 6.51 -10.06 9.84
CA VAL A 97 6.12 -11.40 9.37
C VAL A 97 6.77 -12.44 10.30
N PRO A 98 5.98 -13.08 11.20
CA PRO A 98 6.49 -13.96 12.24
C PRO A 98 6.74 -15.40 11.78
#